data_AF-A0A761M049-F1
#
_entry.id   AF-A0A761M049-F1
#
_cell.length_a   1.000
_cell.length_b   1.000
_cell.length_c   1.000
_cell.angle_alpha   90.00
_cell.angle_beta   90.00
_cell.angle_gamma   90.00
#
_symmetry.space_group_name_H-M   'P 1'
#
loop_
_entity.id
_entity.type
_entity.pdbx_description
1 polymer ?
#
loop_
_entity_poly.entity_id
_entity_poly.type
_entity_poly.pdbx_seq_one_letter_code
_entity_poly.pdbx_strand_id
1 'polypeptide(L)'
;GELLFGLDKALPHIYKANCAVIVEGYFDVISLHQAGEQKAVAGMGTAITEHQLNTLMNIARTLIFCFDNDNGGARAIRCLLPKLLGVITDKHTVRFNFLEKGYDPDEYIKSKGLGSWSQSCEQSLPLSFLLMQYITSNFKLDSLEDKQRAAIRATEVCNSIKKARYLKQLLMNKVKNELGIIVEVQNE
;
A
#
# COMPACT_ATOMS: atom_id res chain seq x y z
N GLY A 1 -0.15 18.46 -3.17
CA GLY A 1 -1.51 18.56 -2.62
C GLY A 1 -1.51 18.04 -1.21
N GLU A 2 -2.26 18.71 -0.32
CA GLU A 2 -2.34 18.37 1.11
C GLU A 2 -3.69 17.74 1.48
N LEU A 3 -4.74 18.03 0.70
CA LEU A 3 -6.11 17.60 0.99
C LEU A 3 -6.39 16.22 0.43
N LEU A 4 -7.20 15.46 1.16
CA LEU A 4 -7.79 14.19 0.75
C LEU A 4 -9.30 14.37 0.63
N PHE A 5 -9.85 13.93 -0.50
CA PHE A 5 -11.29 13.97 -0.70
C PHE A 5 -11.99 13.00 0.28
N GLY A 6 -13.08 13.47 0.91
CA GLY A 6 -13.88 12.70 1.85
C GLY A 6 -13.31 12.59 3.26
N LEU A 7 -12.11 13.15 3.53
CA LEU A 7 -11.47 13.03 4.83
C LEU A 7 -12.29 13.64 5.97
N ASP A 8 -12.93 14.79 5.74
CA ASP A 8 -13.80 15.48 6.68
C ASP A 8 -14.95 14.59 7.17
N LYS A 9 -15.56 13.82 6.25
CA LYS A 9 -16.65 12.88 6.55
C LYS A 9 -16.14 11.55 7.11
N ALA A 10 -14.99 11.09 6.61
CA ALA A 10 -14.43 9.80 6.99
C ALA A 10 -13.75 9.81 8.37
N LEU A 11 -13.29 10.98 8.84
CA LEU A 11 -12.53 11.13 10.07
C LEU A 11 -13.10 10.38 11.30
N PRO A 12 -14.38 10.55 11.70
CA PRO A 12 -14.93 9.83 12.85
C PRO A 12 -14.94 8.31 12.67
N HIS A 13 -15.16 7.83 11.43
CA HIS A 13 -15.18 6.41 11.10
C HIS A 13 -13.77 5.82 11.06
N ILE A 14 -12.80 6.58 10.55
CA ILE A 14 -11.38 6.22 10.55
C ILE A 14 -10.87 6.08 11.98
N TYR A 15 -11.18 7.04 12.88
CA TYR A 15 -10.78 6.95 14.28
C TYR A 15 -11.40 5.74 14.98
N LYS A 16 -12.69 5.49 14.76
CA LYS A 16 -13.41 4.36 15.37
C LYS A 16 -12.86 3.01 14.90
N ALA A 17 -12.56 2.87 13.61
CA ALA A 17 -12.05 1.64 13.02
C ALA A 17 -10.51 1.51 13.13
N ASN A 18 -9.82 2.61 13.45
CA ASN A 18 -8.37 2.75 13.36
C ASN A 18 -7.80 2.34 11.99
N CYS A 19 -8.58 2.59 10.94
CA CYS A 19 -8.33 2.13 9.58
C CYS A 19 -8.83 3.17 8.58
N ALA A 20 -8.03 3.47 7.57
CA ALA A 20 -8.43 4.27 6.42
C ALA A 20 -8.35 3.43 5.13
N VAL A 21 -9.33 3.61 4.24
CA VAL A 21 -9.36 3.00 2.91
C VAL A 21 -9.07 4.08 1.89
N ILE A 22 -8.05 3.89 1.06
CA ILE A 22 -7.59 4.87 0.09
C ILE A 22 -7.92 4.35 -1.31
N VAL A 23 -8.72 5.10 -2.06
CA VAL A 23 -9.11 4.79 -3.44
C VAL A 23 -8.59 5.86 -4.40
N GLU A 24 -8.65 5.61 -5.71
CA GLU A 24 -8.09 6.51 -6.72
C GLU A 24 -9.02 7.70 -7.03
N GLY A 25 -10.33 7.46 -7.14
CA GLY A 25 -11.32 8.44 -7.56
C GLY A 25 -12.18 9.02 -6.43
N TYR A 26 -12.61 10.27 -6.60
CA TYR A 26 -13.60 10.87 -5.68
C TYR A 26 -15.00 10.26 -5.87
N PHE A 27 -15.33 9.74 -7.06
CA PHE A 27 -16.57 9.00 -7.29
C PHE A 27 -16.61 7.69 -6.49
N ASP A 28 -15.48 6.96 -6.43
CA ASP A 28 -15.34 5.76 -5.59
C ASP A 28 -15.68 6.07 -4.13
N VAL A 29 -15.13 7.16 -3.59
CA VAL A 29 -15.41 7.57 -2.20
C VAL A 29 -16.89 7.81 -1.97
N ILE A 30 -17.57 8.49 -2.90
CA ILE A 30 -19.00 8.77 -2.79
C ILE A 30 -19.79 7.46 -2.75
N SER A 31 -19.51 6.55 -3.67
CA SER A 31 -20.21 5.27 -3.76
C SER A 31 -19.94 4.36 -2.59
N LEU A 32 -18.70 4.31 -2.12
CA LEU A 32 -18.31 3.58 -0.92
C LEU A 32 -19.04 4.12 0.32
N HIS A 33 -19.08 5.44 0.49
CA HIS A 33 -19.80 6.06 1.61
C HIS A 33 -21.31 5.77 1.56
N GLN A 34 -21.92 5.83 0.36
CA GLN A 34 -23.34 5.51 0.16
C GLN A 34 -23.67 4.05 0.50
N ALA A 35 -22.75 3.14 0.20
CA ALA A 35 -22.90 1.71 0.49
C ALA A 35 -22.49 1.33 1.94
N GLY A 36 -22.01 2.27 2.75
CA GLY A 36 -21.68 2.06 4.16
C GLY A 36 -20.19 1.92 4.48
N GLU A 37 -19.31 1.97 3.47
CA GLU A 37 -17.86 2.05 3.65
C GLU A 37 -17.44 3.52 3.90
N GLN A 38 -17.63 3.99 5.13
CA GLN A 38 -17.47 5.41 5.48
C GLN A 38 -16.03 5.82 5.83
N LYS A 39 -15.07 4.88 5.84
CA LYS A 39 -13.64 5.16 6.08
C LYS A 39 -12.84 5.37 4.79
N ALA A 40 -13.52 5.49 3.63
CA ALA A 40 -12.88 5.71 2.33
C ALA A 40 -12.49 7.18 2.11
N VAL A 41 -11.31 7.40 1.52
CA VAL A 41 -10.77 8.70 1.09
C VAL A 41 -10.06 8.57 -0.24
N ALA A 42 -9.89 9.67 -0.99
CA ALA A 42 -9.18 9.68 -2.27
C ALA A 42 -8.21 10.85 -2.41
N GLY A 43 -7.19 10.67 -3.25
CA GLY A 43 -6.36 11.76 -3.74
C GLY A 43 -7.15 12.66 -4.70
N MET A 44 -6.84 13.95 -4.74
CA MET A 44 -7.47 14.89 -5.68
C MET A 44 -6.77 14.87 -7.05
N GLY A 45 -6.96 13.79 -7.82
CA GLY A 45 -6.49 13.70 -9.21
C GLY A 45 -4.98 13.61 -9.41
N THR A 46 -4.21 13.34 -8.35
CA THR A 46 -2.74 13.17 -8.38
C THR A 46 -2.32 12.03 -7.48
N ALA A 47 -1.13 11.47 -7.73
CA ALA A 47 -0.56 10.44 -6.87
C ALA A 47 -0.42 10.95 -5.42
N ILE A 48 -0.84 10.13 -4.45
CA ILE A 48 -0.78 10.44 -3.02
C ILE A 48 0.59 10.99 -2.61
N THR A 49 0.61 12.07 -1.83
CA THR A 49 1.81 12.76 -1.36
C THR A 49 2.26 12.26 0.02
N GLU A 50 3.53 12.47 0.38
CA GLU A 50 4.02 12.15 1.73
C GLU A 50 3.26 12.92 2.83
N HIS A 51 2.83 14.15 2.55
CA HIS A 51 2.02 14.92 3.49
C HIS A 51 0.68 14.23 3.76
N GLN A 52 -0.02 13.81 2.71
CA GLN A 52 -1.29 13.06 2.84
C GLN A 52 -1.09 11.73 3.59
N LEU A 53 0.02 11.03 3.34
CA LEU A 53 0.35 9.80 4.07
C LEU A 53 0.58 10.06 5.57
N ASN A 54 1.33 11.09 5.92
CA ASN A 54 1.54 11.46 7.33
C ASN A 54 0.21 11.84 7.99
N THR A 55 -0.66 12.60 7.31
CA THR A 55 -1.99 12.93 7.80
C THR A 55 -2.81 11.66 8.10
N LEU A 56 -2.82 10.70 7.19
CA LEU A 56 -3.52 9.43 7.38
C LEU A 56 -2.93 8.57 8.51
N MET A 57 -1.59 8.50 8.59
CA MET A 57 -0.89 7.76 9.66
C MET A 57 -1.13 8.36 11.05
N ASN A 58 -1.35 9.67 11.15
CA ASN A 58 -1.69 10.30 12.42
C ASN A 58 -3.06 9.91 12.96
N ILE A 59 -3.99 9.53 12.08
CA ILE A 59 -5.39 9.24 12.43
C ILE A 59 -5.76 7.76 12.34
N ALA A 60 -4.92 6.93 11.70
CA ALA A 60 -5.15 5.51 11.50
C ALA A 60 -3.85 4.69 11.62
N ARG A 61 -3.92 3.55 12.31
CA ARG A 61 -2.83 2.56 12.31
C ARG A 61 -2.83 1.71 11.06
N THR A 62 -3.98 1.47 10.45
CA THR A 62 -4.11 0.62 9.25
C THR A 62 -4.47 1.45 8.04
N LEU A 63 -3.69 1.34 6.96
CA LEU A 63 -4.00 1.95 5.67
C LEU A 63 -4.22 0.83 4.65
N ILE A 64 -5.37 0.83 3.97
CA ILE A 64 -5.69 -0.10 2.89
C ILE A 64 -5.79 0.69 1.60
N PHE A 65 -4.84 0.49 0.68
CA PHE A 65 -4.90 1.08 -0.65
C PHE A 65 -5.66 0.15 -1.59
N CYS A 66 -6.73 0.64 -2.21
CA CYS A 66 -7.47 -0.09 -3.24
C CYS A 66 -7.03 0.42 -4.62
N PHE A 67 -6.66 -0.51 -5.49
CA PHE A 67 -6.23 -0.21 -6.86
C PHE A 67 -7.10 -0.94 -7.88
N ASP A 68 -7.34 -0.27 -8.99
CA ASP A 68 -8.08 -0.83 -10.12
C ASP A 68 -7.16 -1.77 -10.92
N ASN A 69 -7.71 -2.91 -11.36
CA ASN A 69 -6.91 -3.98 -11.95
C ASN A 69 -6.54 -3.72 -13.44
N ASP A 70 -7.12 -2.69 -14.06
CA ASP A 70 -7.07 -2.46 -15.51
C ASP A 70 -5.90 -1.59 -15.99
N ASN A 71 -4.67 -1.86 -15.50
CA ASN A 71 -3.37 -1.30 -15.94
C ASN A 71 -2.82 -0.08 -15.16
N GLY A 72 -3.52 0.43 -14.14
CA GLY A 72 -3.07 1.55 -13.30
C GLY A 72 -2.27 1.15 -12.06
N GLY A 73 -2.65 0.05 -11.40
CA GLY A 73 -2.16 -0.32 -10.08
C GLY A 73 -0.64 -0.47 -9.96
N ALA A 74 0.02 -1.12 -10.92
CA ALA A 74 1.48 -1.31 -10.86
C ALA A 74 2.26 0.03 -10.96
N ARG A 75 1.76 0.98 -11.76
CA ARG A 75 2.35 2.31 -11.86
C ARG A 75 2.07 3.12 -10.60
N ALA A 76 0.84 3.08 -10.11
CA ALA A 76 0.43 3.78 -8.90
C ALA A 76 1.23 3.30 -7.68
N ILE A 77 1.43 1.99 -7.54
CA ILE A 77 2.29 1.38 -6.50
C ILE A 77 3.73 1.86 -6.63
N ARG A 78 4.30 1.88 -7.84
CA ARG A 78 5.67 2.35 -8.05
C ARG A 78 5.85 3.81 -7.65
N CYS A 79 4.84 4.65 -7.88
CA CYS A 79 4.84 6.04 -7.45
C CYS A 79 4.60 6.19 -5.94
N LEU A 80 3.80 5.31 -5.32
CA LEU A 80 3.44 5.34 -3.91
C LEU A 80 4.56 4.82 -3.01
N LEU A 81 5.20 3.70 -3.38
CA LEU A 81 6.13 2.97 -2.51
C LEU A 81 7.26 3.85 -1.95
N PRO A 82 8.01 4.64 -2.75
CA PRO A 82 9.10 5.45 -2.21
C PRO A 82 8.62 6.44 -1.13
N LYS A 83 7.47 7.08 -1.38
CA LYS A 83 6.83 8.03 -0.44
C LYS A 83 6.37 7.32 0.83
N LEU A 84 5.77 6.14 0.68
CA LEU A 84 5.30 5.33 1.79
C LEU A 84 6.45 4.85 2.68
N LEU A 85 7.52 4.31 2.09
CA LEU A 85 8.67 3.80 2.83
C LEU A 85 9.41 4.92 3.58
N GLY A 86 9.41 6.15 3.03
CA GLY A 86 9.99 7.31 3.69
C GLY A 86 9.28 7.74 4.97
N VAL A 87 7.98 7.42 5.13
CA VAL A 87 7.16 7.90 6.26
C VAL A 87 6.66 6.78 7.19
N ILE A 88 6.61 5.53 6.72
CA ILE A 88 6.09 4.40 7.48
C ILE A 88 6.90 4.16 8.75
N THR A 89 6.20 3.82 9.84
CA THR A 89 6.80 3.46 11.13
C THR A 89 6.31 2.09 11.57
N ASP A 90 6.99 1.48 12.54
CA ASP A 90 6.65 0.15 13.07
C ASP A 90 5.27 0.07 13.75
N LYS A 91 4.58 1.21 13.93
CA LYS A 91 3.21 1.28 14.48
C LYS A 91 2.12 1.07 13.44
N HIS A 92 2.46 1.11 12.15
CA HIS A 92 1.50 1.14 11.06
C HIS A 92 1.46 -0.16 10.27
N THR A 93 0.26 -0.56 9.88
CA THR A 93 0.01 -1.66 8.96
C THR A 93 -0.47 -1.09 7.64
N VAL A 94 0.17 -1.49 6.54
CA VAL A 94 -0.24 -1.08 5.20
C VAL A 94 -0.58 -2.31 4.37
N ARG A 95 -1.74 -2.26 3.73
CA ARG A 95 -2.28 -3.33 2.90
C ARG A 95 -2.73 -2.80 1.56
N PHE A 96 -2.79 -3.69 0.58
CA PHE A 96 -3.07 -3.40 -0.82
C PHE A 96 -4.20 -4.32 -1.28
N ASN A 97 -5.37 -3.74 -1.50
CA ASN A 97 -6.51 -4.44 -2.05
C ASN A 97 -6.51 -4.32 -3.58
N PHE A 98 -6.50 -5.47 -4.25
CA PHE A 98 -6.60 -5.55 -5.70
C PHE A 98 -7.93 -6.21 -6.03
N LEU A 99 -8.80 -5.48 -6.72
CA LEU A 99 -10.12 -5.98 -7.08
C LEU A 99 -10.04 -7.00 -8.23
N GLU A 100 -11.11 -7.78 -8.39
CA GLU A 100 -11.28 -8.67 -9.54
C GLU A 100 -11.13 -7.89 -10.85
N LYS A 101 -10.63 -8.54 -11.90
CA LYS A 101 -10.39 -7.88 -13.19
C LYS A 101 -11.68 -7.26 -13.74
N GLY A 102 -11.59 -6.02 -14.21
CA GLY A 102 -12.72 -5.27 -14.75
C GLY A 102 -13.65 -4.67 -13.69
N TYR A 103 -13.26 -4.65 -12.41
CA TYR A 103 -13.97 -3.89 -11.37
C TYR A 103 -13.11 -2.72 -10.86
N ASP A 104 -13.74 -1.56 -10.77
CA ASP A 104 -13.32 -0.45 -9.92
C ASP A 104 -14.08 -0.50 -8.56
N PRO A 105 -13.70 0.32 -7.55
CA PRO A 105 -14.38 0.32 -6.26
C PRO A 105 -15.88 0.62 -6.34
N ASP A 106 -16.27 1.52 -7.24
CA ASP A 106 -17.66 1.89 -7.47
C ASP A 106 -18.51 0.70 -7.96
N GLU A 107 -18.10 0.08 -9.06
CA GLU A 107 -18.74 -1.07 -9.66
C GLU A 107 -18.69 -2.30 -8.74
N TYR A 108 -17.57 -2.51 -8.04
CA TYR A 108 -17.44 -3.64 -7.12
C TYR A 108 -18.45 -3.54 -5.98
N ILE A 109 -18.54 -2.39 -5.29
CA ILE A 109 -19.43 -2.29 -4.15
C ILE A 109 -20.91 -2.29 -4.55
N LYS A 110 -21.24 -1.71 -5.72
CA LYS A 110 -22.60 -1.75 -6.27
C LYS A 110 -23.03 -3.16 -6.67
N SER A 111 -22.13 -3.96 -7.23
CA SER A 111 -22.45 -5.30 -7.73
C SER A 111 -22.35 -6.40 -6.67
N LYS A 112 -21.36 -6.34 -5.77
CA LYS A 112 -21.07 -7.39 -4.77
C LYS A 112 -21.53 -7.02 -3.35
N GLY A 113 -21.85 -5.76 -3.11
CA GLY A 113 -22.31 -5.25 -1.81
C GLY A 113 -21.21 -5.07 -0.75
N LEU A 114 -21.58 -4.43 0.36
CA LEU A 114 -20.67 -4.06 1.46
C LEU A 114 -20.00 -5.27 2.14
N GLY A 115 -20.70 -6.41 2.24
CA GLY A 115 -20.14 -7.62 2.85
C GLY A 115 -18.94 -8.15 2.06
N SER A 116 -19.08 -8.30 0.75
CA SER A 116 -18.00 -8.73 -0.15
C SER A 116 -16.86 -7.72 -0.18
N TRP A 117 -17.18 -6.42 -0.17
CA TRP A 117 -16.17 -5.35 -0.07
C TRP A 117 -15.33 -5.47 1.20
N SER A 118 -15.99 -5.69 2.35
CA SER A 118 -15.30 -5.84 3.63
C SER A 118 -14.38 -7.06 3.63
N GLN A 119 -14.86 -8.19 3.10
CA GLN A 119 -14.07 -9.41 2.94
C GLN A 119 -12.86 -9.21 2.00
N SER A 120 -13.06 -8.50 0.89
CA SER A 120 -11.98 -8.13 -0.03
C SER A 120 -10.91 -7.29 0.67
N CYS A 121 -11.33 -6.29 1.45
CA CYS A 121 -10.43 -5.48 2.26
C CYS A 121 -9.66 -6.31 3.32
N GLU A 122 -10.29 -7.31 3.94
CA GLU A 122 -9.62 -8.23 4.88
C GLU A 122 -8.57 -9.10 4.17
N GLN A 123 -8.87 -9.56 2.96
CA GLN A 123 -7.99 -10.40 2.13
C GLN A 123 -6.88 -9.62 1.42
N SER A 124 -6.84 -8.30 1.57
CA SER A 124 -5.81 -7.44 0.97
C SER A 124 -4.37 -7.89 1.28
N LEU A 125 -3.45 -7.63 0.36
CA LEU A 125 -2.07 -8.09 0.46
C LEU A 125 -1.26 -7.19 1.39
N PRO A 126 -0.44 -7.74 2.31
CA PRO A 126 0.40 -6.93 3.18
C PRO A 126 1.54 -6.28 2.39
N LEU A 127 2.01 -5.10 2.85
CA LEU A 127 3.15 -4.39 2.25
C LEU A 127 4.37 -5.29 2.04
N SER A 128 4.71 -6.16 3.00
CA SER A 128 5.85 -7.06 2.89
C SER A 128 5.76 -8.01 1.69
N PHE A 129 4.55 -8.43 1.31
CA PHE A 129 4.35 -9.28 0.14
C PHE A 129 4.66 -8.50 -1.15
N LEU A 130 4.13 -7.28 -1.27
CA LEU A 130 4.41 -6.43 -2.43
C LEU A 130 5.89 -6.01 -2.53
N LEU A 131 6.54 -5.73 -1.41
CA LEU A 131 7.98 -5.42 -1.42
C LEU A 131 8.80 -6.59 -1.95
N MET A 132 8.51 -7.82 -1.50
CA MET A 132 9.19 -9.00 -2.02
C MET A 132 8.90 -9.22 -3.51
N GLN A 133 7.64 -9.11 -3.92
CA GLN A 133 7.27 -9.21 -5.33
C GLN A 133 7.98 -8.15 -6.18
N TYR A 134 8.11 -6.91 -5.69
CA TYR A 134 8.84 -5.85 -6.38
C TYR A 134 10.34 -6.18 -6.47
N ILE A 135 10.96 -6.63 -5.37
CA ILE A 135 12.37 -7.01 -5.30
C ILE A 135 12.69 -8.11 -6.32
N THR A 136 11.85 -9.14 -6.41
CA THR A 136 12.10 -10.32 -7.27
C THR A 136 11.52 -10.21 -8.67
N SER A 137 10.68 -9.21 -8.94
CA SER A 137 10.04 -9.05 -10.25
C SER A 137 11.04 -8.95 -11.40
N ASN A 138 10.73 -9.65 -12.50
CA ASN A 138 11.52 -9.73 -13.73
C ASN A 138 12.90 -10.40 -13.59
N PHE A 139 13.13 -11.19 -12.54
CA PHE A 139 14.38 -11.93 -12.34
C PHE A 139 14.16 -13.43 -12.29
N LYS A 140 15.05 -14.19 -12.92
CA LYS A 140 15.14 -15.65 -12.75
C LYS A 140 16.13 -15.92 -11.63
N LEU A 141 15.61 -16.23 -10.44
CA LEU A 141 16.42 -16.42 -9.24
C LEU A 141 17.36 -17.64 -9.28
N ASP A 142 17.50 -18.31 -10.42
CA ASP A 142 18.50 -19.36 -10.64
C ASP A 142 19.83 -18.79 -11.17
N SER A 143 19.81 -17.62 -11.81
CA SER A 143 21.02 -16.94 -12.32
C SER A 143 21.66 -16.09 -11.22
N LEU A 144 22.99 -16.14 -11.14
CA LEU A 144 23.76 -15.33 -10.20
C LEU A 144 23.62 -13.83 -10.49
N GLU A 145 23.58 -13.45 -11.77
CA GLU A 145 23.40 -12.07 -12.22
C GLU A 145 22.03 -11.53 -11.82
N ASP A 146 20.98 -12.33 -11.95
CA ASP A 146 19.63 -11.95 -11.56
C ASP A 146 19.47 -11.88 -10.04
N LYS A 147 20.11 -12.78 -9.28
CA LYS A 147 20.20 -12.66 -7.81
C LYS A 147 20.93 -11.40 -7.39
N GLN A 148 22.02 -11.03 -8.06
CA GLN A 148 22.77 -9.80 -7.79
C GLN A 148 21.88 -8.57 -8.02
N ARG A 149 21.14 -8.50 -9.13
CA ARG A 149 20.21 -7.40 -9.42
C ARG A 149 19.06 -7.32 -8.41
N ALA A 150 18.50 -8.46 -8.01
CA ALA A 150 17.50 -8.53 -6.96
C ALA A 150 18.05 -8.02 -5.61
N ALA A 151 19.28 -8.37 -5.26
CA ALA A 151 19.94 -7.89 -4.04
C ALA A 151 20.14 -6.36 -4.06
N ILE A 152 20.59 -5.78 -5.18
CA ILE A 152 20.71 -4.32 -5.33
C ILE A 152 19.35 -3.63 -5.11
N ARG A 153 18.29 -4.15 -5.75
CA ARG A 153 16.93 -3.61 -5.56
C ARG A 153 16.45 -3.76 -4.12
N ALA A 154 16.78 -4.87 -3.45
CA ALA A 154 16.48 -5.05 -2.03
C ALA A 154 17.19 -4.01 -1.15
N THR A 155 18.46 -3.70 -1.44
CA THR A 155 19.20 -2.63 -0.75
C THR A 155 18.50 -1.28 -0.90
N GLU A 156 18.10 -0.91 -2.12
CA GLU A 156 17.39 0.34 -2.39
C GLU A 156 16.08 0.46 -1.61
N VAL A 157 15.29 -0.62 -1.59
CA VAL A 157 14.03 -0.69 -0.82
C VAL A 157 14.30 -0.56 0.68
N CYS A 158 15.31 -1.27 1.21
CA CYS A 158 15.65 -1.21 2.63
C CYS A 158 16.20 0.17 3.05
N ASN A 159 16.98 0.82 2.20
CA ASN A 159 17.45 2.20 2.42
C ASN A 159 16.29 3.21 2.39
N SER A 160 15.27 2.95 1.58
CA SER A 160 14.08 3.82 1.51
C SER A 160 13.23 3.77 2.78
N ILE A 161 13.36 2.72 3.61
CA ILE A 161 12.68 2.61 4.90
C ILE A 161 13.44 3.41 5.95
N LYS A 162 12.93 4.60 6.28
CA LYS A 162 13.60 5.54 7.19
C LYS A 162 13.24 5.35 8.66
N LYS A 163 11.96 5.13 8.98
CA LYS A 163 11.44 5.17 10.37
C LYS A 163 10.99 3.81 10.93
N ALA A 164 10.75 2.81 10.09
CA ALA A 164 10.28 1.48 10.52
C ALA A 164 11.45 0.50 10.67
N ARG A 165 12.10 0.51 11.83
CA ARG A 165 13.30 -0.29 12.11
C ARG A 165 13.01 -1.79 12.05
N TYR A 166 11.93 -2.23 12.70
CA TYR A 166 11.59 -3.65 12.76
C TYR A 166 11.11 -4.17 11.41
N LEU A 167 10.30 -3.38 10.68
CA LEU A 167 9.92 -3.74 9.31
C LEU A 167 11.15 -3.93 8.42
N LYS A 168 12.11 -3.00 8.47
CA LYS A 168 13.38 -3.08 7.72
C LYS A 168 14.15 -4.36 8.07
N GLN A 169 14.32 -4.66 9.36
CA GLN A 169 15.02 -5.87 9.81
C GLN A 169 14.32 -7.17 9.36
N LEU A 170 13.00 -7.25 9.47
CA LEU A 170 12.23 -8.42 9.05
C LEU A 170 12.28 -8.61 7.52
N LEU A 171 12.24 -7.52 6.75
CA LEU A 171 12.40 -7.56 5.30
C LEU A 171 13.79 -8.08 4.91
N MET A 172 14.86 -7.56 5.52
CA MET A 172 16.23 -8.03 5.28
C MET A 172 16.38 -9.52 5.56
N ASN A 173 15.82 -10.02 6.67
CA ASN A 173 15.82 -11.44 6.99
C ASN A 173 15.07 -12.27 5.95
N LYS A 174 13.92 -11.77 5.46
CA LYS A 174 13.16 -12.44 4.41
C LYS A 174 13.92 -12.50 3.10
N VAL A 175 14.56 -11.39 2.70
CA VAL A 175 15.42 -11.34 1.51
C VAL A 175 16.60 -12.30 1.63
N LYS A 176 17.24 -12.37 2.80
CA LYS A 176 18.33 -13.33 3.05
C LYS A 176 17.88 -14.78 2.84
N ASN A 177 16.70 -15.13 3.33
CA ASN A 177 16.18 -16.49 3.21
C ASN A 177 15.80 -16.84 1.76
N GLU A 178 15.25 -15.90 0.99
CA GLU A 178 14.84 -16.14 -0.40
C GLU A 178 16.00 -16.06 -1.41
N LEU A 179 16.93 -15.12 -1.24
CA LEU A 179 18.04 -14.91 -2.18
C LEU A 179 19.34 -15.62 -1.77
N GLY A 180 19.48 -15.99 -0.49
CA GLY A 180 20.73 -16.53 0.06
C GLY A 180 21.84 -15.49 0.25
N ILE A 181 21.50 -14.20 0.18
CA ILE A 181 22.46 -13.08 0.22
C ILE A 181 22.14 -12.17 1.41
N ILE A 182 23.18 -11.73 2.12
CA ILE A 182 23.04 -10.70 3.15
C ILE A 182 23.09 -9.34 2.46
N VAL A 183 22.00 -8.59 2.58
CA VAL A 183 21.91 -7.22 2.08
C VAL A 183 22.54 -6.30 3.11
N GLU A 184 23.64 -5.64 2.75
CA GLU A 184 24.21 -4.57 3.57
C GLU A 184 23.43 -3.28 3.34
N VAL A 185 22.91 -2.71 4.42
CA VAL A 185 22.12 -1.48 4.38
C VAL A 185 22.89 -0.42 5.14
N GLN A 186 22.95 0.80 4.60
CA GLN A 186 23.61 1.90 5.29
C GLN A 186 22.83 2.20 6.58
N ASN A 187 23.55 2.20 7.70
CA ASN A 187 23.05 2.73 8.96
C ASN A 187 23.28 4.23 8.91
N GLU A 188 22.23 5.01 8.65
CA GLU A 188 22.20 6.44 9.01
C GLU A 188 22.06 6.58 10.54
#